data_AF-A0A1Q2MIM0-F1
#
_entry.id   AF-A0A1Q2MIM0-F1
#
_cell.length_a   1.000
_cell.length_b   1.000
_cell.length_c   1.000
_cell.angle_alpha   90.00
_cell.angle_beta   90.00
_cell.angle_gamma   90.00
#
_symmetry.space_group_name_H-M   'P 1'
#
loop_
_entity.id
_entity.type
_entity.pdbx_description
1 polymer ?
#
loop_
_entity_poly.entity_id
_entity_poly.type
_entity_poly.pdbx_seq_one_letter_code
_entity_poly.pdbx_strand_id
1 'polypeptide(L)'
;MKISNIFLLLTVVLITFSANISAQEQRPLGIDPEWDGITNPWPELKEIPEKFTFAIIADSQVSHADPGNSDLALNANYALSTTIEEINKDPRDIKFIIHLGDIVNVPDNKSLDNWEERISPYTKGRHIINHGNHDTSPPYTLFRDYQEQVNGIRSVYYSFDVGKWHFVSLPANIEFGNYDRLEVVKPMMEWFRKDLAANKDKPTIVLVHIHFMPMGLSQLEWYTHSAELKHDLLEAMSEHGNVKWFFNGHVHNGIKVSEKTAWRYKGINFVTIPSGTSPRPFGEEYPEYEKGLNAGGYYSIVEVDGEDITLKARLVDVDKEFVYPDTFQEFTHDIEPRLFSPIVNLPAKPQLENGSFEDCLKSWYTPYRYNCDEETGYHNEWRMKWKTDGLYSGYVYTIPMGKNWLQDEYNEFYQIIESPGDNPILKGSYRIEEEPELGGGYYSLMAIGGPEDDGELKFFMQFDWGREIAKYYSDYYPRAVGYHTTGSVSSWLHLQQLGRKKQGLYFNLPRQAKTWHQITANVAELYDDAIGKPGAYAKLGVNRFVLSCGTWSVKDVELGSGAYFDGISFKDGSKNMPSEIDGEPLKTDETTFQTVFGQWLDDTVNKRPVRPIE
;
A
#
# COMPACT_ATOMS: atom_id res chain seq x y z
N MET A 1 -7.92 -32.02 8.24
CA MET A 1 -7.47 -30.90 9.10
C MET A 1 -8.65 -29.95 9.24
N LYS A 2 -9.09 -29.62 10.45
CA LYS A 2 -10.33 -28.85 10.68
C LYS A 2 -10.13 -27.41 10.19
N ILE A 3 -10.97 -27.02 9.24
CA ILE A 3 -11.10 -25.65 8.73
C ILE A 3 -11.78 -24.83 9.82
N SER A 4 -10.99 -24.17 10.65
CA SER A 4 -11.44 -23.17 11.61
C SER A 4 -10.45 -22.02 11.51
N ASN A 5 -10.75 -21.05 10.64
CA ASN A 5 -10.25 -19.66 10.61
C ASN A 5 -10.84 -18.92 9.40
N ILE A 6 -12.17 -18.83 9.33
CA ILE A 6 -12.87 -17.93 8.39
C ILE A 6 -13.77 -17.03 9.22
N PHE A 7 -13.16 -16.05 9.87
CA PHE A 7 -13.82 -14.83 10.35
C PHE A 7 -12.71 -13.82 10.63
N LEU A 8 -12.23 -13.14 9.57
CA LEU A 8 -11.72 -11.77 9.57
C LEU A 8 -11.24 -11.46 8.14
N LEU A 9 -12.18 -11.36 7.20
CA LEU A 9 -11.91 -10.60 5.99
C LEU A 9 -12.29 -9.15 6.28
N LEU A 10 -11.34 -8.25 6.09
CA LEU A 10 -11.52 -6.81 6.16
C LEU A 10 -12.83 -6.41 5.48
N THR A 11 -13.74 -5.87 6.27
CA THR A 11 -14.89 -5.16 5.72
C THR A 11 -14.37 -3.79 5.30
N VAL A 12 -13.75 -3.69 4.12
CA VAL A 12 -13.87 -2.44 3.36
C VAL A 12 -15.33 -2.40 2.96
N VAL A 13 -16.12 -1.76 3.81
CA VAL A 13 -17.54 -1.50 3.58
C VAL A 13 -17.63 -0.51 2.42
N LEU A 14 -17.45 -0.99 1.18
CA LEU A 14 -17.99 -0.31 0.00
C LEU A 14 -19.49 -0.58 0.00
N ILE A 15 -20.21 0.16 0.85
CA ILE A 15 -21.67 0.21 0.80
C ILE A 15 -22.06 0.83 -0.54
N THR A 16 -22.50 -0.01 -1.47
CA THR A 16 -23.36 0.42 -2.57
C THR A 16 -24.79 0.51 -2.03
N PHE A 17 -25.20 1.66 -1.48
CA PHE A 17 -26.63 1.92 -1.24
C PHE A 17 -27.26 2.47 -2.52
N SER A 18 -28.21 1.71 -3.07
CA SER A 18 -29.20 2.22 -4.01
C SER A 18 -30.10 3.23 -3.31
N ALA A 19 -30.18 4.43 -3.87
CA ALA A 19 -30.89 5.58 -3.31
C ALA A 19 -32.40 5.34 -3.14
N ASN A 20 -32.91 5.68 -1.95
CA ASN A 20 -34.22 6.29 -1.72
C ASN A 20 -34.28 6.79 -0.27
N ILE A 21 -33.86 8.04 -0.04
CA ILE A 21 -34.06 8.73 1.25
C ILE A 21 -34.87 10.00 0.98
N SER A 22 -36.04 10.06 1.59
CA SER A 22 -36.93 11.22 1.62
C SER A 22 -36.30 12.36 2.41
N ALA A 23 -36.48 13.58 1.91
CA ALA A 23 -36.04 14.83 2.54
C ALA A 23 -36.52 14.99 3.99
N GLN A 24 -35.62 14.78 4.95
CA GLN A 24 -35.70 15.34 6.30
C GLN A 24 -34.27 15.67 6.75
N GLU A 25 -34.01 16.97 6.92
CA GLU A 25 -32.80 17.62 7.47
C GLU A 25 -31.44 17.24 6.85
N GLN A 26 -31.02 18.02 5.84
CA GLN A 26 -29.66 18.00 5.30
C GLN A 26 -28.66 18.51 6.35
N ARG A 27 -28.07 17.61 7.15
CA ARG A 27 -26.81 17.88 7.86
C ARG A 27 -25.66 17.90 6.84
N PRO A 28 -24.65 18.78 6.94
CA PRO A 28 -23.57 18.87 5.96
C PRO A 28 -22.78 17.55 5.83
N LEU A 29 -22.42 17.23 4.60
CA LEU A 29 -22.10 15.89 4.08
C LEU A 29 -20.64 15.42 4.29
N GLY A 30 -19.83 16.13 5.09
CA GLY A 30 -18.48 15.68 5.43
C GLY A 30 -17.77 16.58 6.42
N ILE A 31 -17.69 17.87 6.12
CA ILE A 31 -17.11 18.90 6.99
C ILE A 31 -18.18 19.69 7.71
N ASP A 32 -17.90 19.99 8.98
CA ASP A 32 -18.63 20.95 9.76
C ASP A 32 -17.82 22.26 9.85
N PRO A 33 -18.23 23.35 9.17
CA PRO A 33 -17.49 24.61 9.20
C PRO A 33 -17.34 25.25 10.59
N GLU A 34 -18.17 24.84 11.56
CA GLU A 34 -18.05 25.30 12.95
C GLU A 34 -16.99 24.52 13.73
N TRP A 35 -16.83 23.23 13.40
CA TRP A 35 -16.06 22.29 14.24
C TRP A 35 -14.81 21.71 13.58
N ASP A 36 -14.66 21.81 12.26
CA ASP A 36 -13.52 21.28 11.52
C ASP A 36 -12.49 22.36 11.18
N GLY A 37 -11.19 22.01 11.28
CA GLY A 37 -10.10 22.97 11.12
C GLY A 37 -9.87 23.84 12.35
N ILE A 38 -10.02 23.25 13.53
CA ILE A 38 -9.77 23.93 14.80
C ILE A 38 -8.28 23.91 15.13
N THR A 39 -7.77 25.05 15.62
CA THR A 39 -6.39 25.20 16.10
C THR A 39 -6.41 25.49 17.59
N ASN A 40 -5.60 24.78 18.36
CA ASN A 40 -5.46 24.92 19.81
C ASN A 40 -6.77 24.77 20.62
N PRO A 41 -7.54 23.66 20.45
CA PRO A 41 -8.73 23.43 21.27
C PRO A 41 -8.42 23.22 22.76
N TRP A 42 -7.16 22.88 23.09
CA TRP A 42 -6.68 22.64 24.45
C TRP A 42 -5.54 23.60 24.79
N PRO A 43 -5.84 24.90 25.04
CA PRO A 43 -4.82 25.92 25.27
C PRO A 43 -3.91 25.62 26.46
N GLU A 44 -4.36 24.84 27.43
CA GLU A 44 -3.57 24.41 28.59
C GLU A 44 -2.42 23.47 28.25
N LEU A 45 -2.44 22.77 27.11
CA LEU A 45 -1.32 21.92 26.68
C LEU A 45 -0.07 22.73 26.36
N LYS A 46 -0.24 24.00 25.97
CA LYS A 46 0.87 24.93 25.73
C LYS A 46 1.68 25.24 26.99
N GLU A 47 1.07 25.09 28.17
CA GLU A 47 1.72 25.32 29.46
C GLU A 47 2.59 24.13 29.91
N ILE A 48 2.57 23.01 29.17
CA ILE A 48 3.49 21.90 29.39
C ILE A 48 4.94 22.40 29.14
N PRO A 49 5.90 22.11 30.06
CA PRO A 49 7.28 22.56 29.91
C PRO A 49 7.92 22.07 28.60
N GLU A 50 9.00 22.74 28.15
CA GLU A 50 9.75 22.33 26.94
C GLU A 50 10.35 20.92 27.03
N LYS A 51 10.48 20.38 28.24
CA LYS A 51 10.84 18.99 28.50
C LYS A 51 9.61 18.21 28.94
N PHE A 52 9.14 17.28 28.11
CA PHE A 52 7.95 16.47 28.37
C PHE A 52 8.01 15.11 27.68
N THR A 53 7.16 14.19 28.11
CA THR A 53 7.06 12.85 27.53
C THR A 53 5.60 12.59 27.14
N PHE A 54 5.38 11.95 26.01
CA PHE A 54 4.06 11.45 25.60
C PHE A 54 4.15 10.04 25.02
N ALA A 55 3.02 9.35 24.94
CA ALA A 55 2.94 8.03 24.32
C ALA A 55 2.18 8.08 23.00
N ILE A 56 2.49 7.17 22.09
CA ILE A 56 1.74 6.93 20.85
C ILE A 56 1.32 5.46 20.79
N ILE A 57 0.04 5.21 20.54
CA ILE A 57 -0.53 3.89 20.30
C ILE A 57 -1.17 3.93 18.91
N ALA A 58 -0.68 3.13 17.97
CA ALA A 58 -1.24 3.01 16.63
C ALA A 58 -2.00 1.70 16.47
N ASP A 59 -3.08 1.69 15.68
CA ASP A 59 -3.77 0.45 15.26
C ASP A 59 -4.22 -0.42 16.46
N SER A 60 -4.85 0.18 17.48
CA SER A 60 -5.33 -0.62 18.62
C SER A 60 -6.41 -1.61 18.20
N GLN A 61 -7.17 -1.30 17.14
CA GLN A 61 -8.19 -2.12 16.51
C GLN A 61 -9.05 -2.90 17.49
N VAL A 62 -9.47 -2.22 18.55
CA VAL A 62 -10.30 -2.81 19.60
C VAL A 62 -11.61 -3.28 18.98
N SER A 63 -11.98 -4.51 19.30
CA SER A 63 -13.24 -5.11 18.85
C SER A 63 -14.27 -5.04 19.98
N HIS A 64 -15.37 -5.78 19.87
CA HIS A 64 -16.29 -5.97 20.99
C HIS A 64 -15.57 -6.59 22.20
N ALA A 65 -16.09 -6.37 23.42
CA ALA A 65 -15.53 -6.93 24.64
C ALA A 65 -15.58 -8.48 24.67
N ASP A 66 -16.57 -9.06 23.99
CA ASP A 66 -16.83 -10.49 23.86
C ASP A 66 -16.73 -10.97 22.40
N PRO A 67 -15.55 -10.88 21.74
CA PRO A 67 -15.41 -11.11 20.30
C PRO A 67 -15.50 -12.60 19.89
N GLY A 68 -16.00 -13.47 20.78
CA GLY A 68 -16.03 -14.91 20.59
C GLY A 68 -14.63 -15.53 20.56
N ASN A 69 -14.35 -16.34 19.54
CA ASN A 69 -13.11 -17.11 19.41
C ASN A 69 -12.08 -16.44 18.47
N SER A 70 -12.11 -15.12 18.33
CA SER A 70 -11.13 -14.39 17.53
C SER A 70 -9.91 -14.03 18.37
N ASP A 71 -8.84 -14.81 18.26
CA ASP A 71 -7.57 -14.56 18.97
C ASP A 71 -7.04 -13.16 18.69
N LEU A 72 -7.18 -12.68 17.45
CA LEU A 72 -6.76 -11.35 17.05
C LEU A 72 -7.53 -10.25 17.82
N ALA A 73 -8.85 -10.39 17.94
CA ALA A 73 -9.67 -9.43 18.68
C ALA A 73 -9.42 -9.50 20.19
N LEU A 74 -9.19 -10.70 20.74
CA LEU A 74 -8.81 -10.88 22.15
C LEU A 74 -7.44 -10.25 22.44
N ASN A 75 -6.48 -10.41 21.52
CA ASN A 75 -5.15 -9.81 21.64
C ASN A 75 -5.20 -8.28 21.56
N ALA A 76 -5.96 -7.70 20.63
CA ALA A 76 -6.15 -6.25 20.53
C ALA A 76 -6.71 -5.66 21.84
N ASN A 77 -7.74 -6.31 22.40
CA ASN A 77 -8.33 -5.97 23.68
C ASN A 77 -7.28 -6.01 24.82
N TYR A 78 -6.57 -7.14 24.96
CA TYR A 78 -5.53 -7.33 25.97
C TYR A 78 -4.40 -6.30 25.84
N ALA A 79 -3.88 -6.14 24.62
CA ALA A 79 -2.75 -5.27 24.32
C ALA A 79 -3.02 -3.82 24.70
N LEU A 80 -4.20 -3.28 24.38
CA LEU A 80 -4.53 -1.91 24.76
C LEU A 80 -4.61 -1.75 26.28
N SER A 81 -5.28 -2.66 26.98
CA SER A 81 -5.37 -2.62 28.46
C SER A 81 -4.00 -2.66 29.11
N THR A 82 -3.15 -3.60 28.70
CA THR A 82 -1.79 -3.74 29.25
C THR A 82 -0.92 -2.54 28.91
N THR A 83 -1.03 -1.99 27.70
CA THR A 83 -0.33 -0.76 27.30
C THR A 83 -0.68 0.40 28.24
N ILE A 84 -1.97 0.60 28.51
CA ILE A 84 -2.44 1.66 29.42
C ILE A 84 -1.95 1.44 30.85
N GLU A 85 -1.93 0.18 31.33
CA GLU A 85 -1.35 -0.15 32.63
C GLU A 85 0.15 0.15 32.71
N GLU A 86 0.92 -0.20 31.68
CA GLU A 86 2.37 0.05 31.62
C GLU A 86 2.66 1.56 31.57
N ILE A 87 1.93 2.33 30.75
CA ILE A 87 2.02 3.80 30.69
C ILE A 87 1.69 4.42 32.06
N ASN A 88 0.69 3.89 32.77
CA ASN A 88 0.35 4.35 34.11
C ASN A 88 1.44 4.04 35.16
N LYS A 89 2.22 2.99 34.96
CA LYS A 89 3.36 2.63 35.83
C LYS A 89 4.66 3.33 35.43
N ASP A 90 4.69 3.95 34.26
CA ASP A 90 5.88 4.62 33.72
C ASP A 90 6.34 5.81 34.60
N PRO A 91 7.65 5.89 34.94
CA PRO A 91 8.19 6.96 35.77
C PRO A 91 8.37 8.31 35.05
N ARG A 92 8.29 8.37 33.71
CA ARG A 92 8.60 9.57 32.89
C ARG A 92 7.51 10.63 32.84
N ASP A 93 6.49 10.53 33.69
CA ASP A 93 5.35 11.44 33.76
C ASP A 93 4.76 11.74 32.37
N ILE A 94 4.23 10.69 31.73
CA ILE A 94 3.56 10.77 30.43
C ILE A 94 2.43 11.79 30.51
N LYS A 95 2.50 12.84 29.69
CA LYS A 95 1.60 14.02 29.76
C LYS A 95 0.31 13.82 28.99
N PHE A 96 0.34 13.03 27.92
CA PHE A 96 -0.81 12.70 27.09
C PHE A 96 -0.49 11.44 26.26
N ILE A 97 -1.54 10.83 25.70
CA ILE A 97 -1.46 9.67 24.82
C ILE A 97 -2.08 10.06 23.49
N ILE A 98 -1.35 9.86 22.40
CA ILE A 98 -1.87 9.92 21.04
C ILE A 98 -2.32 8.51 20.62
N HIS A 99 -3.57 8.39 20.20
CA HIS A 99 -4.11 7.23 19.53
C HIS A 99 -4.10 7.51 18.03
N LEU A 100 -3.16 6.89 17.31
CA LEU A 100 -2.81 7.20 15.93
C LEU A 100 -3.66 6.39 14.93
N GLY A 101 -4.99 6.55 15.02
CA GLY A 101 -5.98 5.93 14.14
C GLY A 101 -6.19 4.43 14.34
N ASP A 102 -7.27 3.94 13.74
CA ASP A 102 -7.75 2.56 13.83
C ASP A 102 -7.92 2.15 15.30
N ILE A 103 -8.62 3.02 16.04
CA ILE A 103 -8.89 2.81 17.45
C ILE A 103 -9.78 1.58 17.65
N VAL A 104 -10.71 1.36 16.71
CA VAL A 104 -11.61 0.20 16.69
C VAL A 104 -11.47 -0.58 15.38
N ASN A 105 -11.72 -1.90 15.42
CA ASN A 105 -11.74 -2.73 14.22
C ASN A 105 -13.04 -2.58 13.42
N VAL A 106 -14.16 -2.38 14.12
CA VAL A 106 -15.49 -2.15 13.54
C VAL A 106 -16.07 -0.87 14.14
N PRO A 107 -16.51 0.10 13.32
CA PRO A 107 -16.97 1.38 13.83
C PRO A 107 -18.43 1.30 14.30
N ASP A 108 -18.62 0.77 15.51
CA ASP A 108 -19.90 0.72 16.20
C ASP A 108 -19.77 1.08 17.69
N ASN A 109 -20.89 1.43 18.31
CA ASN A 109 -20.89 1.85 19.72
C ASN A 109 -20.30 0.79 20.65
N LYS A 110 -20.50 -0.51 20.38
CA LYS A 110 -19.94 -1.57 21.23
C LYS A 110 -18.42 -1.59 21.23
N SER A 111 -17.81 -1.38 20.07
CA SER A 111 -16.35 -1.32 19.94
C SER A 111 -15.81 -0.05 20.58
N LEU A 112 -16.50 1.08 20.39
CA LEU A 112 -16.15 2.38 20.96
C LEU A 112 -16.26 2.39 22.50
N ASP A 113 -17.32 1.81 23.07
CA ASP A 113 -17.52 1.65 24.51
C ASP A 113 -16.41 0.78 25.12
N ASN A 114 -16.08 -0.35 24.47
CA ASN A 114 -15.00 -1.23 24.94
C ASN A 114 -13.63 -0.56 24.82
N TRP A 115 -13.39 0.26 23.79
CA TRP A 115 -12.15 1.03 23.70
C TRP A 115 -12.06 2.07 24.82
N GLU A 116 -13.14 2.81 25.07
CA GLU A 116 -13.21 3.83 26.12
C GLU A 116 -12.96 3.21 27.49
N GLU A 117 -13.57 2.05 27.78
CA GLU A 117 -13.34 1.31 29.01
C GLU A 117 -11.85 0.99 29.21
N ARG A 118 -11.16 0.55 28.15
CA ARG A 118 -9.73 0.17 28.20
C ARG A 118 -8.80 1.34 28.42
N ILE A 119 -9.13 2.52 27.89
CA ILE A 119 -8.29 3.72 28.04
C ILE A 119 -8.58 4.49 29.32
N SER A 120 -9.78 4.34 29.89
CA SER A 120 -10.25 5.06 31.09
C SER A 120 -9.35 4.99 32.33
N PRO A 121 -8.52 3.93 32.56
CA PRO A 121 -7.61 3.92 33.70
C PRO A 121 -6.50 4.98 33.63
N TYR A 122 -6.20 5.53 32.45
CA TYR A 122 -5.23 6.61 32.32
C TYR A 122 -5.86 7.95 32.72
N THR A 123 -5.37 8.52 33.83
CA THR A 123 -5.94 9.75 34.42
C THR A 123 -4.91 10.86 34.59
N LYS A 124 -3.64 10.61 34.21
CA LYS A 124 -2.54 11.58 34.35
C LYS A 124 -2.59 12.72 33.33
N GLY A 125 -3.32 12.54 32.23
CA GLY A 125 -3.32 13.46 31.09
C GLY A 125 -4.45 13.21 30.11
N ARG A 126 -4.34 13.79 28.90
CA ARG A 126 -5.37 13.68 27.85
C ARG A 126 -5.13 12.51 26.89
N HIS A 127 -6.22 12.05 26.29
CA HIS A 127 -6.21 11.20 25.10
C HIS A 127 -6.47 12.06 23.85
N ILE A 128 -5.55 12.00 22.90
CA ILE A 128 -5.61 12.72 21.62
C ILE A 128 -5.85 11.67 20.55
N ILE A 129 -6.86 11.86 19.71
CA ILE A 129 -7.32 10.83 18.77
C ILE A 129 -7.12 11.32 17.34
N ASN A 130 -6.36 10.57 16.56
CA ASN A 130 -6.29 10.68 15.11
C ASN A 130 -7.26 9.67 14.47
N HIS A 131 -7.82 10.01 13.31
CA HIS A 131 -8.78 9.15 12.61
C HIS A 131 -8.07 8.15 11.68
N GLY A 132 -8.32 6.87 11.84
CA GLY A 132 -7.89 5.79 10.96
C GLY A 132 -8.98 5.25 10.03
N ASN A 133 -8.60 4.37 9.12
CA ASN A 133 -9.51 3.88 8.08
C ASN A 133 -10.56 2.88 8.57
N HIS A 134 -10.39 2.28 9.74
CA HIS A 134 -11.42 1.46 10.40
C HIS A 134 -12.39 2.28 11.25
N ASP A 135 -12.05 3.53 11.60
CA ASP A 135 -12.80 4.31 12.59
C ASP A 135 -14.12 4.87 12.04
N THR A 136 -14.15 5.31 10.78
CA THR A 136 -15.35 5.53 9.95
C THR A 136 -14.95 5.87 8.52
N SER A 137 -15.92 5.99 7.61
CA SER A 137 -15.78 6.71 6.34
C SER A 137 -16.60 8.01 6.37
N PRO A 138 -16.44 8.94 5.40
CA PRO A 138 -17.32 10.10 5.28
C PRO A 138 -18.81 9.68 5.34
N PRO A 139 -19.68 10.45 6.04
CA PRO A 139 -19.46 11.80 6.59
C PRO A 139 -18.84 11.85 8.00
N TYR A 140 -18.17 10.80 8.50
CA TYR A 140 -17.45 10.78 9.79
C TYR A 140 -18.29 11.10 11.04
N THR A 141 -19.62 11.07 10.96
CA THR A 141 -20.50 11.49 12.05
C THR A 141 -20.22 10.72 13.34
N LEU A 142 -20.13 9.39 13.26
CA LEU A 142 -19.89 8.53 14.43
C LEU A 142 -18.52 8.81 15.06
N PHE A 143 -17.47 8.97 14.25
CA PHE A 143 -16.15 9.33 14.77
C PHE A 143 -16.15 10.71 15.45
N ARG A 144 -16.84 11.70 14.87
CA ARG A 144 -16.97 13.03 15.49
C ARG A 144 -17.74 13.00 16.81
N ASP A 145 -18.83 12.24 16.87
CA ASP A 145 -19.58 12.03 18.12
C ASP A 145 -18.68 11.42 19.19
N TYR A 146 -17.87 10.43 18.80
CA TYR A 146 -16.96 9.75 19.69
C TYR A 146 -15.82 10.64 20.19
N GLN A 147 -15.21 11.40 19.29
CA GLN A 147 -14.13 12.31 19.63
C GLN A 147 -14.63 13.40 20.59
N GLU A 148 -15.84 13.94 20.36
CA GLU A 148 -16.45 14.92 21.24
C GLU A 148 -16.64 14.37 22.65
N GLN A 149 -17.05 13.11 22.77
CA GLN A 149 -17.17 12.41 24.04
C GLN A 149 -15.82 12.26 24.76
N VAL A 150 -14.75 11.86 24.06
CA VAL A 150 -13.47 11.52 24.70
C VAL A 150 -12.63 12.76 25.03
N ASN A 151 -12.57 13.75 24.15
CA ASN A 151 -11.66 14.89 24.32
C ASN A 151 -12.29 16.27 24.04
N GLY A 152 -13.62 16.33 23.89
CA GLY A 152 -14.39 17.58 23.88
C GLY A 152 -14.32 18.37 22.58
N ILE A 153 -13.78 17.79 21.51
CA ILE A 153 -13.75 18.41 20.17
C ILE A 153 -14.51 17.55 19.18
N ARG A 154 -15.09 18.20 18.17
CA ARG A 154 -15.91 17.54 17.16
C ARG A 154 -15.30 17.70 15.76
N SER A 155 -14.06 17.25 15.57
CA SER A 155 -13.28 17.53 14.38
C SER A 155 -12.54 16.33 13.76
N VAL A 156 -12.64 16.17 12.45
CA VAL A 156 -11.84 15.17 11.72
C VAL A 156 -10.38 15.61 11.45
N TYR A 157 -10.10 16.92 11.46
CA TYR A 157 -8.74 17.47 11.37
C TYR A 157 -8.56 18.72 12.24
N TYR A 158 -7.48 18.74 13.02
CA TYR A 158 -7.24 19.78 14.01
C TYR A 158 -5.74 19.89 14.34
N SER A 159 -5.35 20.99 14.97
CA SER A 159 -3.99 21.19 15.46
C SER A 159 -3.96 21.71 16.89
N PHE A 160 -2.84 21.52 17.58
CA PHE A 160 -2.64 21.95 18.96
C PHE A 160 -1.16 22.17 19.29
N ASP A 161 -0.89 22.99 20.29
CA ASP A 161 0.46 23.31 20.77
C ASP A 161 0.77 22.58 22.08
N VAL A 162 1.98 22.06 22.20
CA VAL A 162 2.54 21.53 23.45
C VAL A 162 3.91 22.14 23.69
N GLY A 163 4.07 22.93 24.75
CA GLY A 163 5.26 23.75 24.93
C GLY A 163 5.51 24.62 23.70
N LYS A 164 6.64 24.39 23.00
CA LYS A 164 6.97 25.07 21.74
C LYS A 164 6.63 24.28 20.46
N TRP A 165 6.24 23.02 20.60
CA TRP A 165 5.91 22.16 19.47
C TRP A 165 4.47 22.39 19.01
N HIS A 166 4.29 22.30 17.69
CA HIS A 166 2.99 22.30 17.06
C HIS A 166 2.65 20.88 16.57
N PHE A 167 1.41 20.46 16.72
CA PHE A 167 0.93 19.14 16.32
C PHE A 167 -0.25 19.31 15.38
N VAL A 168 -0.28 18.55 14.28
CA VAL A 168 -1.39 18.53 13.33
C VAL A 168 -1.90 17.10 13.18
N SER A 169 -3.21 16.91 13.23
CA SER A 169 -3.88 15.62 13.02
C SER A 169 -4.75 15.69 11.76
N LEU A 170 -4.50 14.81 10.79
CA LEU A 170 -5.30 14.69 9.56
C LEU A 170 -5.96 13.29 9.46
N PRO A 171 -7.16 13.19 8.88
CA PRO A 171 -7.93 11.95 8.89
C PRO A 171 -7.51 10.96 7.80
N ALA A 172 -7.69 9.66 8.04
CA ALA A 172 -7.75 8.65 6.97
C ALA A 172 -9.05 8.73 6.15
N ASN A 173 -9.21 7.85 5.15
CA ASN A 173 -10.42 7.68 4.32
C ASN A 173 -10.91 8.91 3.52
N ILE A 174 -10.13 10.00 3.46
CA ILE A 174 -10.51 11.27 2.79
C ILE A 174 -10.97 11.06 1.33
N GLU A 175 -10.42 10.05 0.67
CA GLU A 175 -10.63 9.76 -0.74
C GLU A 175 -11.52 8.53 -0.99
N PHE A 176 -12.00 7.90 0.09
CA PHE A 176 -12.72 6.64 0.05
C PHE A 176 -14.18 6.88 0.41
N GLY A 177 -15.07 6.79 -0.59
CA GLY A 177 -16.51 6.97 -0.44
C GLY A 177 -17.16 7.51 -1.71
N ASN A 178 -18.50 7.48 -1.78
CA ASN A 178 -19.27 8.10 -2.87
C ASN A 178 -19.46 9.63 -2.67
N TYR A 179 -18.72 10.22 -1.73
CA TYR A 179 -18.79 11.63 -1.42
C TYR A 179 -17.72 12.34 -2.25
N ASP A 180 -18.08 13.46 -2.88
CA ASP A 180 -17.18 14.18 -3.76
C ASP A 180 -15.90 14.53 -2.98
N ARG A 181 -14.73 14.09 -3.47
CA ARG A 181 -13.39 14.36 -2.91
C ARG A 181 -13.26 15.81 -2.44
N LEU A 182 -13.89 16.74 -3.17
CA LEU A 182 -13.86 18.17 -2.89
C LEU A 182 -14.47 18.58 -1.55
N GLU A 183 -15.41 17.81 -0.99
CA GLU A 183 -16.11 18.21 0.25
C GLU A 183 -15.22 18.12 1.48
N VAL A 184 -14.18 17.28 1.47
CA VAL A 184 -13.24 17.15 2.61
C VAL A 184 -11.82 17.57 2.22
N VAL A 185 -11.30 17.07 1.08
CA VAL A 185 -9.89 17.27 0.71
C VAL A 185 -9.55 18.75 0.59
N LYS A 186 -10.33 19.50 -0.19
CA LYS A 186 -10.03 20.91 -0.50
C LYS A 186 -10.01 21.80 0.75
N PRO A 187 -11.10 21.92 1.52
CA PRO A 187 -11.11 22.71 2.76
C PRO A 187 -10.09 22.24 3.80
N MET A 188 -9.84 20.93 3.93
CA MET A 188 -8.77 20.42 4.80
C MET A 188 -7.39 20.90 4.33
N MET A 189 -7.09 20.80 3.03
CA MET A 189 -5.81 21.26 2.46
C MET A 189 -5.63 22.77 2.58
N GLU A 190 -6.69 23.55 2.36
CA GLU A 190 -6.68 25.01 2.55
C GLU A 190 -6.39 25.37 4.01
N TRP A 191 -7.06 24.70 4.96
CA TRP A 191 -6.79 24.86 6.38
C TRP A 191 -5.36 24.44 6.74
N PHE A 192 -4.92 23.27 6.30
CA PHE A 192 -3.63 22.69 6.64
C PHE A 192 -2.46 23.59 6.19
N ARG A 193 -2.49 24.07 4.94
CA ARG A 193 -1.47 25.01 4.44
C ARG A 193 -1.46 26.30 5.25
N LYS A 194 -2.63 26.85 5.59
CA LYS A 194 -2.74 28.06 6.40
C LYS A 194 -2.21 27.86 7.83
N ASP A 195 -2.51 26.72 8.44
CA ASP A 195 -2.09 26.37 9.79
C ASP A 195 -0.57 26.16 9.87
N LEU A 196 0.02 25.43 8.92
CA LEU A 196 1.48 25.30 8.80
C LEU A 196 2.17 26.64 8.58
N ALA A 197 1.62 27.51 7.73
CA ALA A 197 2.17 28.84 7.49
C ALA A 197 2.12 29.74 8.75
N ALA A 198 1.02 29.65 9.52
CA ALA A 198 0.86 30.38 10.77
C ALA A 198 1.80 29.88 11.88
N ASN A 199 2.22 28.61 11.82
CA ASN A 199 3.09 27.96 12.80
C ASN A 199 4.50 27.65 12.24
N LYS A 200 4.93 28.36 11.21
CA LYS A 200 6.23 28.13 10.53
C LYS A 200 7.47 28.29 11.43
N ASP A 201 7.33 29.00 12.55
CA ASP A 201 8.43 29.23 13.50
C ASP A 201 8.45 28.18 14.63
N LYS A 202 7.57 27.17 14.61
CA LYS A 202 7.51 26.09 15.60
C LYS A 202 7.89 24.75 14.98
N PRO A 203 8.71 23.91 15.64
CA PRO A 203 8.90 22.54 15.19
C PRO A 203 7.55 21.81 15.24
N THR A 204 7.21 21.12 14.15
CA THR A 204 5.87 20.57 13.92
C THR A 204 5.91 19.04 13.78
N ILE A 205 4.96 18.36 14.42
CA ILE A 205 4.66 16.94 14.24
C ILE A 205 3.34 16.80 13.49
N VAL A 206 3.33 16.04 12.40
CA VAL A 206 2.12 15.73 11.64
C VAL A 206 1.73 14.27 11.90
N LEU A 207 0.46 14.05 12.23
CA LEU A 207 -0.14 12.76 12.54
C LEU A 207 -1.14 12.42 11.44
N VAL A 208 -0.85 11.35 10.69
CA VAL A 208 -1.76 10.82 9.67
C VAL A 208 -1.74 9.32 9.78
N HIS A 209 -2.89 8.67 9.88
CA HIS A 209 -2.90 7.23 10.04
C HIS A 209 -2.28 6.47 8.85
N ILE A 210 -2.54 6.90 7.61
CA ILE A 210 -2.07 6.24 6.37
C ILE A 210 -0.59 6.56 6.10
N HIS A 211 0.20 5.56 5.70
CA HIS A 211 1.62 5.73 5.35
C HIS A 211 1.83 6.49 4.04
N PHE A 212 2.94 7.25 4.01
CA PHE A 212 3.33 8.04 2.84
C PHE A 212 4.53 7.47 2.13
N MET A 213 5.51 6.95 2.88
CA MET A 213 6.76 6.44 2.33
C MET A 213 6.66 4.96 1.97
N PRO A 214 7.55 4.44 1.08
CA PRO A 214 7.50 3.05 0.67
C PRO A 214 7.76 2.11 1.85
N MET A 215 6.90 1.09 1.96
CA MET A 215 6.98 0.08 3.03
C MET A 215 7.52 -1.25 2.52
N GLY A 216 7.36 -1.56 1.24
CA GLY A 216 8.01 -2.71 0.60
C GLY A 216 7.18 -4.01 0.54
N LEU A 217 5.89 -3.96 0.88
CA LEU A 217 4.90 -5.02 0.55
C LEU A 217 4.00 -4.53 -0.59
N SER A 218 3.58 -5.43 -1.49
CA SER A 218 2.77 -5.06 -2.66
C SER A 218 1.41 -4.47 -2.27
N GLN A 219 0.81 -4.96 -1.18
CA GLN A 219 -0.45 -4.42 -0.66
C GLN A 219 -0.34 -2.92 -0.33
N LEU A 220 0.82 -2.50 0.20
CA LEU A 220 1.05 -1.15 0.69
C LEU A 220 1.41 -0.17 -0.44
N GLU A 221 1.52 -0.64 -1.69
CA GLU A 221 1.64 0.23 -2.85
C GLU A 221 0.31 0.91 -3.19
N TRP A 222 -0.80 0.17 -3.07
CA TRP A 222 -2.13 0.67 -3.44
C TRP A 222 -3.02 0.94 -2.24
N TYR A 223 -2.75 0.34 -1.08
CA TYR A 223 -3.52 0.59 0.14
C TYR A 223 -2.97 1.82 0.87
N THR A 224 -3.10 2.97 0.22
CA THR A 224 -2.58 4.27 0.67
C THR A 224 -3.41 5.37 0.01
N HIS A 225 -3.08 6.64 0.28
CA HIS A 225 -3.67 7.78 -0.42
C HIS A 225 -3.37 7.76 -1.91
N SER A 226 -4.16 8.47 -2.71
CA SER A 226 -3.82 8.68 -4.11
C SER A 226 -2.47 9.39 -4.25
N ALA A 227 -1.82 9.18 -5.40
CA ALA A 227 -0.55 9.82 -5.71
C ALA A 227 -0.66 11.36 -5.66
N GLU A 228 -1.78 11.92 -6.13
CA GLU A 228 -2.06 13.36 -6.14
C GLU A 228 -2.17 13.92 -4.72
N LEU A 229 -3.02 13.34 -3.87
CA LEU A 229 -3.19 13.83 -2.50
C LEU A 229 -1.90 13.69 -1.68
N LYS A 230 -1.19 12.56 -1.84
CA LYS A 230 0.09 12.31 -1.19
C LYS A 230 1.12 13.37 -1.60
N HIS A 231 1.20 13.70 -2.89
CA HIS A 231 2.08 14.75 -3.39
C HIS A 231 1.74 16.11 -2.76
N ASP A 232 0.48 16.52 -2.76
CA ASP A 232 0.04 17.82 -2.22
C ASP A 232 0.30 17.96 -0.72
N LEU A 233 0.07 16.91 0.06
CA LEU A 233 0.37 16.88 1.49
C LEU A 233 1.89 16.97 1.73
N LEU A 234 2.70 16.25 0.96
CA LEU A 234 4.16 16.30 1.08
C LEU A 234 4.74 17.65 0.69
N GLU A 235 4.17 18.30 -0.33
CA GLU A 235 4.53 19.68 -0.68
C GLU A 235 4.19 20.63 0.46
N ALA A 236 2.95 20.61 0.97
CA ALA A 236 2.51 21.47 2.08
C ALA A 236 3.41 21.31 3.32
N MET A 237 3.74 20.07 3.71
CA MET A 237 4.60 19.81 4.87
C MET A 237 6.03 20.33 4.68
N SER A 238 6.56 20.29 3.47
CA SER A 238 7.95 20.68 3.19
C SER A 238 8.13 22.17 2.90
N GLU A 239 7.05 22.91 2.64
CA GLU A 239 7.08 24.30 2.17
C GLU A 239 7.81 25.27 3.12
N HIS A 240 7.61 25.12 4.43
CA HIS A 240 8.16 26.04 5.44
C HIS A 240 9.32 25.45 6.25
N GLY A 241 9.63 24.16 6.08
CA GLY A 241 10.70 23.46 6.81
C GLY A 241 10.46 23.31 8.31
N ASN A 242 9.25 23.60 8.80
CA ASN A 242 8.86 23.54 10.21
C ASN A 242 8.39 22.14 10.62
N VAL A 243 7.83 21.35 9.70
CA VAL A 243 7.53 19.94 9.93
C VAL A 243 8.83 19.16 10.11
N LYS A 244 8.99 18.53 11.28
CA LYS A 244 10.17 17.74 11.65
C LYS A 244 9.88 16.26 11.69
N TRP A 245 8.66 15.90 12.09
CA TRP A 245 8.23 14.51 12.23
C TRP A 245 6.86 14.29 11.60
N PHE A 246 6.74 13.17 10.93
CA PHE A 246 5.50 12.60 10.44
C PHE A 246 5.36 11.21 11.06
N PHE A 247 4.26 10.99 11.77
CA PHE A 247 3.95 9.68 12.35
C PHE A 247 2.68 9.12 11.70
N ASN A 248 2.75 7.84 11.36
CA ASN A 248 1.60 7.07 10.88
C ASN A 248 1.46 5.70 11.54
N GLY A 249 0.28 5.11 11.44
CA GLY A 249 -0.03 3.71 11.78
C GLY A 249 -0.28 2.91 10.49
N HIS A 250 -1.42 2.24 10.40
CA HIS A 250 -2.02 1.61 9.21
C HIS A 250 -1.31 0.39 8.67
N VAL A 251 0.03 0.39 8.68
CA VAL A 251 0.91 -0.64 8.10
C VAL A 251 0.91 -1.92 8.93
N HIS A 252 0.56 -1.85 10.22
CA HIS A 252 0.68 -2.96 11.15
C HIS A 252 2.10 -3.55 11.11
N ASN A 253 3.12 -2.81 11.52
CA ASN A 253 4.49 -3.33 11.55
C ASN A 253 4.98 -3.55 12.98
N GLY A 254 6.06 -4.32 13.08
CA GLY A 254 6.87 -4.44 14.29
C GLY A 254 7.90 -3.31 14.42
N ILE A 255 8.74 -3.40 15.46
CA ILE A 255 9.79 -2.44 15.78
C ILE A 255 10.88 -2.45 14.72
N LYS A 256 11.44 -3.63 14.41
CA LYS A 256 12.51 -3.76 13.41
C LYS A 256 12.08 -3.26 12.03
N VAL A 257 10.85 -3.57 11.65
CA VAL A 257 10.26 -3.09 10.40
C VAL A 257 10.10 -1.57 10.42
N SER A 258 9.60 -0.99 11.53
CA SER A 258 9.48 0.46 11.68
C SER A 258 10.80 1.17 11.46
N GLU A 259 11.88 0.68 12.08
CA GLU A 259 13.21 1.26 11.92
C GLU A 259 13.70 1.17 10.48
N LYS A 260 13.63 -0.02 9.87
CA LYS A 260 14.14 -0.26 8.50
C LYS A 260 13.32 0.44 7.41
N THR A 261 12.11 0.89 7.73
CA THR A 261 11.22 1.63 6.83
C THR A 261 10.97 3.06 7.29
N ALA A 262 11.73 3.54 8.28
CA ALA A 262 11.77 4.95 8.60
C ALA A 262 12.61 5.68 7.56
N TRP A 263 12.15 6.88 7.17
CA TRP A 263 12.76 7.67 6.11
C TRP A 263 12.96 9.11 6.54
N ARG A 264 13.92 9.77 5.91
CA ARG A 264 14.06 11.23 5.90
C ARG A 264 13.78 11.74 4.50
N TYR A 265 12.95 12.77 4.38
CA TYR A 265 12.70 13.42 3.08
C TYR A 265 12.43 14.90 3.29
N LYS A 266 13.19 15.75 2.57
CA LYS A 266 13.10 17.21 2.67
C LYS A 266 13.19 17.73 4.12
N GLY A 267 13.99 17.06 4.95
CA GLY A 267 14.20 17.43 6.36
C GLY A 267 13.13 16.94 7.34
N ILE A 268 12.13 16.19 6.88
CA ILE A 268 11.08 15.57 7.71
C ILE A 268 11.46 14.11 7.95
N ASN A 269 11.35 13.64 9.19
CA ASN A 269 11.46 12.23 9.55
C ASN A 269 10.08 11.57 9.46
N PHE A 270 9.94 10.54 8.62
CA PHE A 270 8.73 9.73 8.47
C PHE A 270 8.93 8.42 9.22
N VAL A 271 8.11 8.17 10.23
CA VAL A 271 8.18 6.94 11.02
C VAL A 271 6.79 6.33 11.15
N THR A 272 6.67 5.08 10.72
CA THR A 272 5.47 4.28 10.95
C THR A 272 5.55 3.63 12.32
N ILE A 273 4.70 4.09 13.23
CA ILE A 273 4.65 3.61 14.61
C ILE A 273 4.25 2.12 14.63
N PRO A 274 5.03 1.26 15.33
CA PRO A 274 4.68 -0.15 15.50
C PRO A 274 3.28 -0.33 16.08
N SER A 275 2.59 -1.38 15.64
CA SER A 275 1.14 -1.53 15.83
C SER A 275 0.72 -2.21 17.14
N GLY A 276 -0.37 -1.74 17.74
CA GLY A 276 -1.04 -2.38 18.86
C GLY A 276 -1.68 -3.72 18.51
N THR A 277 -2.04 -3.94 17.25
CA THR A 277 -2.57 -5.22 16.74
C THR A 277 -1.51 -6.04 16.00
N SER A 278 -1.83 -7.29 15.67
CA SER A 278 -0.94 -8.24 14.99
C SER A 278 -0.37 -7.67 13.69
N PRO A 279 0.97 -7.68 13.51
CA PRO A 279 1.61 -7.14 12.31
C PRO A 279 1.21 -7.82 10.99
N ARG A 280 1.29 -7.04 9.90
CA ARG A 280 1.49 -7.51 8.53
C ARG A 280 2.78 -8.30 8.42
N PRO A 281 2.88 -9.18 7.43
CA PRO A 281 3.85 -10.24 7.49
C PRO A 281 5.11 -9.86 6.74
N PHE A 282 5.79 -8.84 7.27
CA PHE A 282 7.13 -8.47 6.81
C PHE A 282 8.15 -9.60 7.03
N GLY A 283 7.88 -10.49 7.99
CA GLY A 283 8.67 -11.71 8.20
C GLY A 283 9.82 -11.58 9.18
N GLU A 284 10.01 -10.42 9.82
CA GLU A 284 11.09 -10.25 10.80
C GLU A 284 10.75 -9.31 11.97
N GLU A 285 11.41 -9.57 13.09
CA GLU A 285 11.42 -8.75 14.29
C GLU A 285 12.72 -9.00 15.06
N TYR A 286 13.11 -8.10 15.97
CA TYR A 286 14.21 -8.37 16.89
C TYR A 286 13.88 -9.53 17.84
N PRO A 287 14.86 -10.36 18.24
CA PRO A 287 14.64 -11.53 19.10
C PRO A 287 13.87 -11.22 20.40
N GLU A 288 14.14 -10.06 21.00
CA GLU A 288 13.45 -9.56 22.20
C GLU A 288 11.95 -9.34 22.01
N TYR A 289 11.52 -9.06 20.79
CA TYR A 289 10.16 -8.65 20.47
C TYR A 289 9.43 -9.70 19.61
N GLU A 290 10.00 -10.90 19.43
CA GLU A 290 9.48 -11.96 18.56
C GLU A 290 8.00 -12.31 18.83
N LYS A 291 7.55 -12.25 20.09
CA LYS A 291 6.13 -12.45 20.47
C LYS A 291 5.19 -11.54 19.68
N GLY A 292 5.61 -10.30 19.43
CA GLY A 292 4.79 -9.30 18.75
C GLY A 292 4.56 -9.59 17.27
N LEU A 293 5.35 -10.46 16.61
CA LEU A 293 5.05 -10.94 15.25
C LEU A 293 3.68 -11.60 15.14
N ASN A 294 3.20 -12.21 16.22
CA ASN A 294 1.88 -12.84 16.28
C ASN A 294 0.87 -12.00 17.06
N ALA A 295 1.29 -11.40 18.18
CA ALA A 295 0.37 -10.74 19.11
C ALA A 295 0.14 -9.25 18.82
N GLY A 296 1.08 -8.57 18.15
CA GLY A 296 1.14 -7.12 18.20
C GLY A 296 1.42 -6.62 19.62
N GLY A 297 0.79 -5.53 20.00
CA GLY A 297 0.89 -4.92 21.32
C GLY A 297 2.08 -3.99 21.46
N TYR A 298 2.50 -3.38 20.36
CA TYR A 298 3.52 -2.36 20.40
C TYR A 298 2.94 -0.99 20.75
N TYR A 299 3.75 -0.17 21.40
CA TYR A 299 3.47 1.25 21.61
C TYR A 299 4.79 2.03 21.66
N SER A 300 4.71 3.34 21.45
CA SER A 300 5.88 4.21 21.44
C SER A 300 5.84 5.24 22.57
N ILE A 301 7.02 5.57 23.09
CA ILE A 301 7.25 6.64 24.05
C ILE A 301 8.12 7.70 23.37
N VAL A 302 7.70 8.95 23.42
CA VAL A 302 8.39 10.08 22.82
C VAL A 302 8.83 11.03 23.93
N GLU A 303 10.13 11.16 24.10
CA GLU A 303 10.75 12.10 25.03
C GLU A 303 11.16 13.35 24.24
N VAL A 304 10.65 14.51 24.66
CA VAL A 304 10.92 15.81 24.06
C VAL A 304 11.79 16.61 25.03
N ASP A 305 12.90 17.16 24.55
CA ASP A 305 13.76 18.09 25.29
C ASP A 305 14.09 19.28 24.40
N GLY A 306 13.35 20.37 24.58
CA GLY A 306 13.47 21.49 23.67
C GLY A 306 12.98 21.11 22.27
N GLU A 307 13.86 21.16 21.26
CA GLU A 307 13.55 20.76 19.87
C GLU A 307 14.05 19.35 19.54
N ASP A 308 14.66 18.67 20.50
CA ASP A 308 15.16 17.31 20.32
C ASP A 308 14.07 16.30 20.70
N ILE A 309 13.97 15.24 19.92
CA ILE A 309 13.05 14.13 20.14
C ILE A 309 13.86 12.83 20.23
N THR A 310 13.64 12.08 21.31
CA THR A 310 14.03 10.69 21.41
C THR A 310 12.78 9.82 21.26
N LEU A 311 12.71 9.06 20.17
CA LEU A 311 11.64 8.09 19.92
C LEU A 311 12.05 6.72 20.46
N LYS A 312 11.16 6.09 21.22
CA LYS A 312 11.33 4.73 21.74
C LYS A 312 10.11 3.89 21.42
N ALA A 313 10.31 2.59 21.22
CA ALA A 313 9.22 1.62 21.13
C ALA A 313 9.33 0.53 22.20
N ARG A 314 8.18 0.00 22.56
CA ARG A 314 7.99 -1.07 23.53
C ARG A 314 7.00 -2.08 22.99
N LEU A 315 7.04 -3.28 23.55
CA LEU A 315 6.07 -4.36 23.36
C LEU A 315 5.49 -4.70 24.74
N VAL A 316 4.17 -4.83 24.85
CA VAL A 316 3.52 -5.23 26.11
C VAL A 316 4.11 -6.52 26.68
N ASP A 317 4.26 -6.56 28.00
CA ASP A 317 4.89 -7.64 28.76
C ASP A 317 6.40 -7.84 28.47
N VAL A 318 7.05 -6.92 27.74
CA VAL A 318 8.49 -6.95 27.49
C VAL A 318 9.16 -5.77 28.21
N ASP A 319 10.00 -6.09 29.20
CA ASP A 319 10.76 -5.11 29.98
C ASP A 319 12.06 -4.68 29.26
N LYS A 320 11.93 -4.32 27.97
CA LYS A 320 13.01 -3.77 27.15
C LYS A 320 12.46 -2.68 26.24
N GLU A 321 13.20 -1.59 26.15
CA GLU A 321 12.92 -0.49 25.23
C GLU A 321 13.84 -0.55 24.03
N PHE A 322 13.26 -0.31 22.86
CA PHE A 322 14.02 -0.01 21.66
C PHE A 322 14.12 1.50 21.53
N VAL A 323 15.32 2.03 21.30
CA VAL A 323 15.56 3.45 21.04
C VAL A 323 15.87 3.59 19.56
N TYR A 324 15.07 4.38 18.84
CA TYR A 324 15.29 4.61 17.42
C TYR A 324 16.59 5.40 17.20
N PRO A 325 17.25 5.23 16.05
CA PRO A 325 18.41 6.05 15.70
C PRO A 325 18.01 7.54 15.56
N ASP A 326 18.97 8.42 15.83
CA ASP A 326 18.77 9.87 15.70
C ASP A 326 18.61 10.33 14.23
N THR A 327 19.02 9.47 13.29
CA THR A 327 18.97 9.74 11.84
C THR A 327 18.43 8.52 11.09
N PHE A 328 17.54 8.77 10.12
CA PHE A 328 17.01 7.76 9.21
C PHE A 328 17.61 7.88 7.80
N GLN A 329 17.43 6.84 7.00
CA GLN A 329 17.81 6.81 5.58
C GLN A 329 17.11 7.93 4.79
N GLU A 330 17.84 8.63 3.92
CA GLU A 330 17.26 9.65 3.05
C GLU A 330 16.52 8.99 1.88
N PHE A 331 15.27 9.36 1.69
CA PHE A 331 14.49 8.96 0.52
C PHE A 331 14.82 9.87 -0.67
N THR A 332 15.10 9.26 -1.82
CA THR A 332 15.28 9.94 -3.10
C THR A 332 14.33 9.35 -4.14
N HIS A 333 13.90 10.18 -5.11
CA HIS A 333 12.87 9.77 -6.09
C HIS A 333 13.27 8.55 -6.93
N ASP A 334 14.57 8.28 -7.10
CA ASP A 334 15.07 7.11 -7.82
C ASP A 334 14.86 5.78 -7.08
N ILE A 335 14.64 5.80 -5.75
CA ILE A 335 14.36 4.60 -4.95
C ILE A 335 12.99 4.00 -5.32
N GLU A 336 11.98 4.86 -5.43
CA GLU A 336 10.62 4.45 -5.81
C GLU A 336 9.94 5.59 -6.58
N PRO A 337 10.16 5.68 -7.91
CA PRO A 337 9.61 6.76 -8.72
C PRO A 337 8.08 6.73 -8.80
N ARG A 338 7.46 5.56 -8.56
CA ARG A 338 6.00 5.39 -8.58
C ARG A 338 5.32 5.98 -7.34
N LEU A 339 6.09 6.39 -6.32
CA LEU A 339 5.54 6.92 -5.07
C LEU A 339 4.73 8.22 -5.28
N PHE A 340 5.19 9.06 -6.20
CA PHE A 340 4.66 10.41 -6.41
C PHE A 340 3.96 10.60 -7.75
N SER A 341 4.06 9.63 -8.65
CA SER A 341 3.51 9.72 -9.99
C SER A 341 3.02 8.35 -10.44
N PRO A 342 1.84 8.27 -11.07
CA PRO A 342 1.44 7.08 -11.79
C PRO A 342 2.56 6.62 -12.73
N ILE A 343 2.79 5.31 -12.85
CA ILE A 343 3.85 4.76 -13.70
C ILE A 343 3.71 5.22 -15.15
N VAL A 344 2.46 5.45 -15.57
CA VAL A 344 2.16 5.95 -16.91
C VAL A 344 2.81 7.32 -17.13
N ASN A 345 2.91 8.18 -16.13
CA ASN A 345 3.43 9.54 -16.26
C ASN A 345 4.96 9.66 -16.13
N LEU A 346 5.64 8.55 -15.84
CA LEU A 346 7.09 8.54 -15.75
C LEU A 346 7.75 8.77 -17.12
N PRO A 347 8.98 9.36 -17.14
CA PRO A 347 9.69 9.62 -18.38
C PRO A 347 10.05 8.33 -19.11
N ALA A 348 9.82 8.33 -20.42
CA ALA A 348 10.15 7.23 -21.31
C ALA A 348 11.59 7.35 -21.83
N LYS A 349 12.26 6.22 -22.02
CA LYS A 349 13.51 6.12 -22.77
C LYS A 349 13.22 6.00 -24.27
N PRO A 350 14.14 6.43 -25.16
CA PRO A 350 13.93 6.29 -26.61
C PRO A 350 13.76 4.84 -27.07
N GLN A 351 14.34 3.88 -26.36
CA GLN A 351 14.25 2.45 -26.67
C GLN A 351 14.56 1.59 -25.43
N LEU A 352 14.25 0.30 -25.51
CA LEU A 352 14.63 -0.67 -24.49
C LEU A 352 16.15 -0.83 -24.43
N GLU A 353 16.70 -0.77 -23.22
CA GLU A 353 18.13 -0.96 -22.96
C GLU A 353 18.38 -2.21 -22.12
N ASN A 354 19.56 -2.82 -22.27
CA ASN A 354 20.03 -3.92 -21.41
C ASN A 354 19.04 -5.09 -21.25
N GLY A 355 18.35 -5.48 -22.33
CA GLY A 355 17.45 -6.64 -22.30
C GLY A 355 18.17 -8.00 -22.22
N SER A 356 19.49 -8.03 -22.42
CA SER A 356 20.35 -9.20 -22.19
C SER A 356 20.79 -9.36 -20.72
N PHE A 357 20.60 -8.33 -19.90
CA PHE A 357 21.09 -8.26 -18.51
C PHE A 357 22.61 -8.44 -18.36
N GLU A 358 23.38 -8.23 -19.42
CA GLU A 358 24.85 -8.29 -19.41
C GLU A 358 25.45 -7.15 -18.55
N ASP A 359 24.76 -6.01 -18.47
CA ASP A 359 25.09 -4.90 -17.56
C ASP A 359 24.30 -5.01 -16.24
N CYS A 360 24.09 -6.22 -15.73
CA CYS A 360 23.29 -6.50 -14.54
C CYS A 360 21.86 -5.94 -14.70
N LEU A 361 21.33 -5.25 -13.67
CA LEU A 361 20.03 -4.56 -13.70
C LEU A 361 20.12 -3.11 -14.15
N LYS A 362 21.26 -2.66 -14.71
CA LYS A 362 21.38 -1.30 -15.24
C LYS A 362 20.22 -1.02 -16.20
N SER A 363 19.68 0.19 -16.11
CA SER A 363 18.56 0.66 -16.94
C SER A 363 17.18 0.06 -16.62
N TRP A 364 17.08 -0.93 -15.75
CA TRP A 364 15.81 -1.48 -15.26
C TRP A 364 15.44 -0.86 -13.91
N TYR A 365 14.18 -0.46 -13.75
CA TYR A 365 13.63 -0.13 -12.45
C TYR A 365 13.18 -1.40 -11.73
N THR A 366 13.26 -1.38 -10.40
CA THR A 366 12.73 -2.40 -9.51
C THR A 366 11.82 -1.72 -8.49
N PRO A 367 10.63 -2.26 -8.20
CA PRO A 367 9.84 -1.84 -7.04
C PRO A 367 10.67 -1.84 -5.76
N TYR A 368 10.46 -0.86 -4.89
CA TYR A 368 10.98 -0.97 -3.52
C TYR A 368 10.29 -2.15 -2.82
N ARG A 369 11.10 -3.09 -2.33
CA ARG A 369 10.65 -4.28 -1.60
C ARG A 369 11.38 -4.38 -0.27
N TYR A 370 10.63 -4.80 0.75
CA TYR A 370 11.20 -4.96 2.08
C TYR A 370 12.10 -6.19 2.10
N ASN A 371 13.34 -6.01 2.54
CA ASN A 371 14.31 -7.10 2.63
C ASN A 371 14.59 -7.43 4.08
N CYS A 372 14.24 -8.64 4.49
CA CYS A 372 14.63 -9.16 5.80
C CYS A 372 16.14 -9.39 5.87
N ASP A 373 16.69 -9.39 7.08
CA ASP A 373 18.14 -9.60 7.27
C ASP A 373 18.59 -11.04 6.94
N GLU A 374 17.72 -12.03 7.17
CA GLU A 374 18.04 -13.45 6.96
C GLU A 374 17.45 -14.00 5.66
N GLU A 375 16.12 -13.99 5.53
CA GLU A 375 15.41 -14.53 4.37
C GLU A 375 14.34 -13.54 3.89
N THR A 376 14.51 -13.06 2.66
CA THR A 376 13.58 -12.11 2.03
C THR A 376 12.62 -12.83 1.08
N GLY A 377 11.39 -12.32 1.02
CA GLY A 377 10.38 -12.81 0.09
C GLY A 377 10.61 -12.38 -1.36
N TYR A 378 11.53 -11.45 -1.61
CA TYR A 378 11.69 -10.77 -2.89
C TYR A 378 13.13 -10.82 -3.36
N HIS A 379 13.35 -11.27 -4.60
CA HIS A 379 14.64 -11.13 -5.26
C HIS A 379 14.49 -10.46 -6.61
N ASN A 380 15.28 -9.40 -6.80
CA ASN A 380 15.53 -8.74 -8.07
C ASN A 380 17.03 -8.81 -8.31
N GLU A 381 17.48 -9.84 -9.01
CA GLU A 381 18.90 -10.16 -9.16
C GLU A 381 19.29 -10.33 -10.63
N TRP A 382 20.59 -10.40 -10.87
CA TRP A 382 21.17 -10.92 -12.10
C TRP A 382 22.01 -12.14 -11.74
N ARG A 383 21.84 -13.25 -12.45
CA ARG A 383 22.48 -14.52 -12.10
C ARG A 383 23.18 -15.14 -13.31
N MET A 384 24.38 -15.66 -13.08
CA MET A 384 25.07 -16.55 -14.02
C MET A 384 24.60 -17.99 -13.77
N LYS A 385 23.39 -18.34 -14.22
CA LYS A 385 22.85 -19.70 -14.02
C LYS A 385 22.11 -20.13 -15.29
N TRP A 386 22.33 -21.37 -15.72
CA TRP A 386 21.56 -22.10 -16.76
C TRP A 386 21.79 -21.76 -18.24
N LYS A 387 22.76 -20.93 -18.60
CA LYS A 387 23.24 -20.88 -19.99
C LYS A 387 24.58 -21.60 -20.12
N THR A 388 24.72 -22.40 -21.18
CA THR A 388 25.96 -23.11 -21.52
C THR A 388 27.05 -22.18 -22.06
N ASP A 389 26.71 -20.93 -22.38
CA ASP A 389 27.60 -19.88 -22.88
C ASP A 389 28.19 -18.97 -21.78
N GLY A 390 27.76 -19.10 -20.53
CA GLY A 390 28.22 -18.27 -19.40
C GLY A 390 27.60 -16.88 -19.30
N LEU A 391 26.51 -16.59 -20.02
CA LEU A 391 25.86 -15.27 -20.00
C LEU A 391 24.89 -15.09 -18.81
N TYR A 392 24.64 -13.82 -18.49
CA TYR A 392 23.74 -13.39 -17.41
C TYR A 392 22.26 -13.47 -17.83
N SER A 393 21.37 -13.46 -16.83
CA SER A 393 19.92 -13.31 -17.00
C SER A 393 19.37 -12.57 -15.79
N GLY A 394 18.33 -11.75 -16.01
CA GLY A 394 17.56 -11.16 -14.92
C GLY A 394 16.81 -12.26 -14.19
N TYR A 395 16.79 -12.22 -12.86
CA TYR A 395 16.08 -13.17 -12.03
C TYR A 395 15.11 -12.44 -11.12
N VAL A 396 13.83 -12.80 -11.21
CA VAL A 396 12.79 -12.32 -10.31
C VAL A 396 12.29 -13.50 -9.49
N TYR A 397 12.22 -13.31 -8.18
CA TYR A 397 11.54 -14.24 -7.28
C TYR A 397 10.61 -13.50 -6.34
N THR A 398 9.49 -14.15 -6.06
CA THR A 398 8.49 -13.68 -5.10
C THR A 398 7.93 -14.86 -4.31
N ILE A 399 7.99 -14.77 -2.99
CA ILE A 399 7.21 -15.56 -2.05
C ILE A 399 6.65 -14.62 -0.97
N PRO A 400 5.35 -14.68 -0.68
CA PRO A 400 4.79 -13.91 0.43
C PRO A 400 5.34 -14.44 1.75
N MET A 401 5.92 -13.57 2.57
CA MET A 401 6.35 -13.92 3.92
C MET A 401 5.13 -13.86 4.86
N GLY A 402 5.03 -14.80 5.81
CA GLY A 402 4.03 -14.85 6.91
C GLY A 402 2.54 -15.04 6.56
N LYS A 403 1.64 -14.74 7.52
CA LYS A 403 0.28 -15.32 7.58
C LYS A 403 -0.89 -14.32 7.53
N ASN A 404 -0.83 -13.26 8.34
CA ASN A 404 -1.95 -12.34 8.52
C ASN A 404 -1.95 -11.26 7.45
N TRP A 405 -3.15 -10.77 7.08
CA TRP A 405 -3.31 -9.57 6.24
C TRP A 405 -2.67 -9.65 4.85
N LEU A 406 -2.45 -10.88 4.37
CA LEU A 406 -1.79 -11.20 3.12
C LEU A 406 -2.71 -12.04 2.25
N GLN A 407 -2.55 -11.90 0.94
CA GLN A 407 -3.23 -12.74 -0.02
C GLN A 407 -2.28 -13.14 -1.15
N ASP A 408 -1.54 -12.19 -1.71
CA ASP A 408 -0.50 -12.43 -2.70
C ASP A 408 0.56 -11.32 -2.65
N GLU A 409 1.71 -11.62 -3.23
CA GLU A 409 2.79 -10.66 -3.44
C GLU A 409 3.27 -10.73 -4.89
N TYR A 410 3.79 -9.62 -5.40
CA TYR A 410 4.39 -9.58 -6.72
C TYR A 410 5.72 -8.80 -6.73
N ASN A 411 6.56 -9.12 -7.71
CA ASN A 411 7.82 -8.46 -7.94
C ASN A 411 8.15 -8.39 -9.43
N GLU A 412 8.92 -7.40 -9.86
CA GLU A 412 9.21 -7.20 -11.28
C GLU A 412 10.44 -6.33 -11.56
N PHE A 413 10.90 -6.39 -12.81
CA PHE A 413 11.66 -5.34 -13.46
C PHE A 413 10.76 -4.61 -14.44
N TYR A 414 10.95 -3.30 -14.59
CA TYR A 414 10.23 -2.54 -15.62
C TYR A 414 11.07 -1.44 -16.28
N GLN A 415 10.70 -1.12 -17.52
CA GLN A 415 11.18 0.06 -18.25
C GLN A 415 10.01 0.78 -18.91
N ILE A 416 10.05 2.10 -18.91
CA ILE A 416 9.16 2.94 -19.71
C ILE A 416 9.93 3.35 -20.97
N ILE A 417 9.39 3.05 -22.14
CA ILE A 417 10.05 3.33 -23.42
C ILE A 417 9.08 3.95 -24.43
N GLU A 418 9.61 4.74 -25.35
CA GLU A 418 8.87 5.27 -26.49
C GLU A 418 8.33 4.12 -27.36
N SER A 419 7.19 4.35 -28.00
CA SER A 419 6.61 3.40 -28.95
C SER A 419 7.63 3.19 -30.08
N PRO A 420 8.06 1.94 -30.33
CA PRO A 420 9.19 1.73 -31.23
C PRO A 420 8.82 1.95 -32.71
N GLY A 421 7.53 1.99 -33.05
CA GLY A 421 7.03 2.20 -34.40
C GLY A 421 5.60 1.68 -34.59
N ASP A 422 5.22 1.42 -35.85
CA ASP A 422 3.87 0.96 -36.21
C ASP A 422 3.67 -0.54 -35.95
N ASN A 423 4.74 -1.34 -35.90
CA ASN A 423 4.70 -2.79 -35.70
C ASN A 423 5.62 -3.17 -34.52
N PRO A 424 5.28 -2.77 -33.28
CA PRO A 424 6.04 -3.14 -32.09
C PRO A 424 6.12 -4.66 -31.92
N ILE A 425 7.34 -5.19 -31.98
CA ILE A 425 7.64 -6.61 -31.77
C ILE A 425 8.35 -6.79 -30.43
N LEU A 426 7.69 -7.49 -29.51
CA LEU A 426 8.32 -8.01 -28.29
C LEU A 426 8.98 -9.35 -28.62
N LYS A 427 10.27 -9.49 -28.27
CA LYS A 427 10.94 -10.78 -28.18
C LYS A 427 11.56 -10.93 -26.81
N GLY A 428 11.63 -12.15 -26.31
CA GLY A 428 12.28 -12.45 -25.06
C GLY A 428 12.31 -13.94 -24.81
N SER A 429 13.11 -14.35 -23.83
CA SER A 429 13.12 -15.72 -23.33
C SER A 429 12.94 -15.72 -21.83
N TYR A 430 12.18 -16.67 -21.31
CA TYR A 430 12.08 -16.89 -19.88
C TYR A 430 12.30 -18.35 -19.53
N ARG A 431 12.73 -18.58 -18.30
CA ARG A 431 12.92 -19.92 -17.76
C ARG A 431 12.45 -19.97 -16.32
N ILE A 432 11.49 -20.83 -16.06
CA ILE A 432 10.96 -21.09 -14.72
C ILE A 432 11.98 -21.95 -13.95
N GLU A 433 12.35 -21.52 -12.74
CA GLU A 433 13.32 -22.25 -11.92
C GLU A 433 12.76 -23.60 -11.48
N GLU A 434 11.63 -23.53 -10.77
CA GLU A 434 10.80 -24.63 -10.33
C GLU A 434 9.34 -24.25 -10.56
N GLU A 435 8.48 -25.24 -10.77
CA GLU A 435 7.08 -24.96 -11.01
C GLU A 435 6.44 -24.43 -9.71
N PRO A 436 5.89 -23.19 -9.71
CA PRO A 436 5.34 -22.61 -8.50
C PRO A 436 4.09 -23.36 -8.04
N GLU A 437 3.86 -23.37 -6.73
CA GLU A 437 2.67 -24.01 -6.14
C GLU A 437 1.38 -23.25 -6.52
N LEU A 438 1.29 -21.98 -6.09
CA LEU A 438 0.23 -21.04 -6.46
C LEU A 438 0.84 -19.69 -6.82
N GLY A 439 1.14 -19.52 -8.10
CA GLY A 439 1.69 -18.26 -8.62
C GLY A 439 1.97 -18.36 -10.10
N GLY A 440 2.92 -17.54 -10.54
CA GLY A 440 3.39 -17.53 -11.91
C GLY A 440 4.33 -16.36 -12.14
N GLY A 441 4.50 -16.03 -13.42
CA GLY A 441 5.14 -14.80 -13.83
C GLY A 441 4.68 -14.40 -15.21
N TYR A 442 5.15 -13.25 -15.65
CA TYR A 442 4.59 -12.57 -16.80
C TYR A 442 5.62 -11.71 -17.55
N TYR A 443 5.30 -11.46 -18.81
CA TYR A 443 5.60 -10.21 -19.48
C TYR A 443 4.30 -9.37 -19.51
N SER A 444 4.39 -8.08 -19.24
CA SER A 444 3.26 -7.17 -19.39
C SER A 444 3.64 -5.89 -20.14
N LEU A 445 2.67 -5.36 -20.87
CA LEU A 445 2.78 -4.13 -21.66
C LEU A 445 1.61 -3.23 -21.33
N MET A 446 1.89 -2.02 -20.81
CA MET A 446 0.91 -0.94 -20.73
C MET A 446 1.13 -0.02 -21.94
N ALA A 447 0.23 -0.05 -22.91
CA ALA A 447 0.25 0.86 -24.05
C ALA A 447 -0.40 2.17 -23.67
N ILE A 448 0.33 3.28 -23.79
CA ILE A 448 -0.10 4.59 -23.30
C ILE A 448 -0.16 5.58 -24.46
N GLY A 449 -1.16 6.48 -24.40
CA GLY A 449 -1.38 7.52 -25.40
C GLY A 449 -0.40 8.70 -25.31
N GLY A 450 -0.35 9.45 -26.42
CA GLY A 450 0.36 10.72 -26.59
C GLY A 450 0.14 11.76 -25.49
N PRO A 451 0.98 12.82 -25.42
CA PRO A 451 0.74 13.97 -24.55
C PRO A 451 -0.60 14.67 -24.82
N GLU A 452 -1.17 14.50 -26.01
CA GLU A 452 -2.50 15.02 -26.39
C GLU A 452 -3.66 14.27 -25.71
N ASP A 453 -3.40 13.05 -25.21
CA ASP A 453 -4.37 12.14 -24.57
C ASP A 453 -4.07 11.95 -23.05
N ASP A 454 -3.40 12.92 -22.42
CA ASP A 454 -3.08 12.94 -20.98
C ASP A 454 -2.42 11.66 -20.43
N GLY A 455 -1.66 10.94 -21.26
CA GLY A 455 -1.01 9.71 -20.81
C GLY A 455 -1.98 8.58 -20.44
N GLU A 456 -3.18 8.56 -21.03
CA GLU A 456 -4.20 7.53 -20.81
C GLU A 456 -3.71 6.12 -21.23
N LEU A 457 -4.06 5.12 -20.42
CA LEU A 457 -3.90 3.71 -20.79
C LEU A 457 -4.83 3.36 -21.96
N LYS A 458 -4.23 2.99 -23.10
CA LYS A 458 -4.97 2.52 -24.29
C LYS A 458 -5.33 1.05 -24.20
N PHE A 459 -4.36 0.21 -23.85
CA PHE A 459 -4.58 -1.19 -23.49
C PHE A 459 -3.48 -1.74 -22.59
N PHE A 460 -3.81 -2.79 -21.87
CA PHE A 460 -2.92 -3.65 -21.10
C PHE A 460 -2.85 -5.01 -21.78
N MET A 461 -1.65 -5.48 -22.08
CA MET A 461 -1.42 -6.81 -22.66
C MET A 461 -0.51 -7.60 -21.74
N GLN A 462 -0.94 -8.78 -21.31
CA GLN A 462 -0.18 -9.65 -20.42
C GLN A 462 -0.03 -11.05 -21.01
N PHE A 463 1.20 -11.54 -20.96
CA PHE A 463 1.58 -12.90 -21.31
C PHE A 463 2.08 -13.59 -20.04
N ASP A 464 1.30 -14.52 -19.48
CA ASP A 464 1.61 -15.11 -18.17
C ASP A 464 1.48 -16.64 -18.16
N TRP A 465 2.23 -17.30 -17.29
CA TRP A 465 2.21 -18.77 -17.13
C TRP A 465 1.56 -19.22 -15.82
N GLY A 466 0.73 -18.38 -15.21
CA GLY A 466 0.03 -18.71 -13.98
C GLY A 466 -1.14 -19.67 -14.21
N ARG A 467 -1.36 -20.58 -13.27
CA ARG A 467 -2.58 -21.41 -13.28
C ARG A 467 -3.80 -20.54 -13.00
N GLU A 468 -4.95 -20.88 -13.58
CA GLU A 468 -6.23 -20.19 -13.32
C GLU A 468 -6.54 -20.10 -11.82
N ILE A 469 -6.23 -21.14 -11.05
CA ILE A 469 -6.45 -21.13 -9.59
C ILE A 469 -5.56 -20.10 -8.88
N ALA A 470 -4.30 -19.94 -9.31
CA ALA A 470 -3.41 -18.93 -8.75
C ALA A 470 -3.87 -17.51 -9.08
N LYS A 471 -4.36 -17.28 -10.32
CA LYS A 471 -4.96 -16.01 -10.71
C LYS A 471 -6.21 -15.71 -9.88
N TYR A 472 -7.09 -16.71 -9.70
CA TYR A 472 -8.32 -16.60 -8.93
C TYR A 472 -8.10 -16.06 -7.51
N TYR A 473 -7.02 -16.52 -6.85
CA TYR A 473 -6.66 -16.13 -5.49
C TYR A 473 -5.77 -14.89 -5.38
N SER A 474 -5.31 -14.30 -6.47
CA SER A 474 -4.47 -13.09 -6.46
C SER A 474 -5.34 -11.85 -6.62
N ASP A 475 -5.34 -10.96 -5.61
CA ASP A 475 -6.15 -9.74 -5.61
C ASP A 475 -5.33 -8.47 -5.31
N TYR A 476 -4.09 -8.59 -4.83
CA TYR A 476 -3.20 -7.45 -4.61
C TYR A 476 -2.52 -7.03 -5.92
N TYR A 477 -2.02 -7.99 -6.70
CA TYR A 477 -1.44 -7.70 -8.03
C TYR A 477 -2.37 -6.86 -8.94
N PRO A 478 -3.65 -7.24 -9.19
CA PRO A 478 -4.53 -6.44 -10.05
C PRO A 478 -4.79 -5.03 -9.49
N ARG A 479 -4.81 -4.84 -8.17
CA ARG A 479 -4.97 -3.51 -7.55
C ARG A 479 -3.72 -2.67 -7.68
N ALA A 480 -2.54 -3.26 -7.50
CA ALA A 480 -1.26 -2.60 -7.71
C ALA A 480 -1.17 -2.09 -9.16
N VAL A 481 -1.46 -2.94 -10.14
CA VAL A 481 -1.52 -2.55 -11.56
C VAL A 481 -2.48 -1.36 -11.76
N GLY A 482 -3.68 -1.41 -11.17
CA GLY A 482 -4.64 -0.33 -11.29
C GLY A 482 -4.20 0.97 -10.60
N TYR A 483 -3.60 0.89 -9.42
CA TYR A 483 -3.08 2.05 -8.70
C TYR A 483 -1.94 2.71 -9.46
N HIS A 484 -0.96 1.92 -9.94
CA HIS A 484 0.16 2.45 -10.72
C HIS A 484 -0.30 3.05 -12.04
N THR A 485 -1.38 2.53 -12.63
CA THR A 485 -1.97 3.09 -13.85
C THR A 485 -2.68 4.42 -13.60
N THR A 486 -3.46 4.53 -12.53
CA THR A 486 -4.44 5.62 -12.34
C THR A 486 -4.05 6.63 -11.25
N GLY A 487 -3.04 6.32 -10.44
CA GLY A 487 -2.69 7.05 -9.23
C GLY A 487 -3.70 6.94 -8.09
N SER A 488 -4.74 6.11 -8.23
CA SER A 488 -5.85 6.00 -7.27
C SER A 488 -6.18 4.55 -6.95
N VAL A 489 -6.72 4.31 -5.75
CA VAL A 489 -7.05 2.94 -5.32
C VAL A 489 -8.04 2.30 -6.29
N SER A 490 -7.64 1.16 -6.83
CA SER A 490 -8.38 0.44 -7.86
C SER A 490 -9.11 -0.77 -7.31
N SER A 491 -10.15 -1.20 -8.04
CA SER A 491 -10.90 -2.41 -7.71
C SER A 491 -10.00 -3.65 -7.79
N TRP A 492 -10.23 -4.65 -6.94
CA TRP A 492 -9.66 -5.99 -7.11
C TRP A 492 -10.01 -6.63 -8.46
N LEU A 493 -11.10 -6.19 -9.09
CA LEU A 493 -11.50 -6.62 -10.43
C LEU A 493 -10.86 -5.79 -11.56
N HIS A 494 -9.86 -4.94 -11.28
CA HIS A 494 -9.29 -4.00 -12.26
C HIS A 494 -8.92 -4.67 -13.60
N LEU A 495 -8.17 -5.77 -13.58
CA LEU A 495 -7.80 -6.49 -14.80
C LEU A 495 -9.03 -7.05 -15.52
N GLN A 496 -10.00 -7.63 -14.81
CA GLN A 496 -11.23 -8.09 -15.44
C GLN A 496 -12.05 -6.94 -16.05
N GLN A 497 -12.05 -5.76 -15.43
CA GLN A 497 -12.71 -4.57 -15.95
C GLN A 497 -12.07 -4.09 -17.25
N LEU A 498 -10.73 -4.14 -17.34
CA LEU A 498 -10.01 -3.88 -18.60
C LEU A 498 -10.41 -4.88 -19.69
N GLY A 499 -10.46 -6.17 -19.36
CA GLY A 499 -10.94 -7.22 -20.26
C GLY A 499 -12.35 -6.94 -20.78
N ARG A 500 -13.30 -6.64 -19.89
CA ARG A 500 -14.69 -6.28 -20.26
C ARG A 500 -14.79 -5.05 -21.18
N LYS A 501 -13.86 -4.10 -21.05
CA LYS A 501 -13.76 -2.91 -21.91
C LYS A 501 -13.00 -3.18 -23.22
N LYS A 502 -12.54 -4.41 -23.46
CA LYS A 502 -11.61 -4.78 -24.54
C LYS A 502 -10.29 -3.98 -24.52
N GLN A 503 -9.89 -3.55 -23.34
CA GLN A 503 -8.61 -2.89 -23.08
C GLN A 503 -7.61 -3.81 -22.37
N GLY A 504 -8.03 -4.97 -21.87
CA GLY A 504 -7.15 -5.99 -21.28
C GLY A 504 -7.07 -7.22 -22.17
N LEU A 505 -5.86 -7.58 -22.61
CA LEU A 505 -5.58 -8.75 -23.45
C LEU A 505 -4.66 -9.71 -22.68
N TYR A 506 -5.09 -10.95 -22.49
CA TYR A 506 -4.44 -11.95 -21.65
C TYR A 506 -4.10 -13.18 -22.47
N PHE A 507 -2.85 -13.60 -22.43
CA PHE A 507 -2.31 -14.74 -23.16
C PHE A 507 -1.63 -15.70 -22.20
N ASN A 508 -1.97 -16.98 -22.29
CA ASN A 508 -1.34 -18.02 -21.47
C ASN A 508 -0.03 -18.48 -22.13
N LEU A 509 1.02 -18.55 -21.32
CA LEU A 509 2.34 -19.04 -21.71
C LEU A 509 2.62 -20.43 -21.10
N PRO A 510 3.52 -21.22 -21.69
CA PRO A 510 3.99 -22.47 -21.11
C PRO A 510 4.58 -22.31 -19.72
N ARG A 511 4.26 -23.25 -18.83
CA ARG A 511 4.74 -23.28 -17.44
C ARG A 511 5.80 -24.36 -17.16
N GLN A 512 6.40 -24.92 -18.21
CA GLN A 512 7.32 -26.04 -18.05
C GLN A 512 8.60 -25.57 -17.36
N ALA A 513 8.76 -25.98 -16.10
CA ALA A 513 9.98 -25.68 -15.37
C ALA A 513 11.21 -26.29 -16.07
N LYS A 514 12.35 -25.69 -15.77
CA LYS A 514 13.66 -26.20 -16.18
C LYS A 514 14.01 -26.08 -17.67
N THR A 515 13.17 -25.40 -18.45
CA THR A 515 13.35 -25.17 -19.90
C THR A 515 13.27 -23.68 -20.22
N TRP A 516 13.99 -23.24 -21.25
CA TRP A 516 13.85 -21.90 -21.81
C TRP A 516 12.69 -21.87 -22.80
N HIS A 517 11.79 -20.93 -22.60
CA HIS A 517 10.67 -20.62 -23.47
C HIS A 517 10.94 -19.33 -24.22
N GLN A 518 10.66 -19.27 -25.52
CA GLN A 518 10.92 -18.11 -26.37
C GLN A 518 9.62 -17.51 -26.89
N ILE A 519 9.40 -16.23 -26.59
CA ILE A 519 8.24 -15.48 -27.06
C ILE A 519 8.64 -14.51 -28.17
N THR A 520 7.82 -14.46 -29.22
CA THR A 520 7.73 -13.34 -30.16
C THR A 520 6.29 -12.87 -30.18
N ALA A 521 6.02 -11.58 -29.94
CA ALA A 521 4.69 -11.01 -29.99
C ALA A 521 4.68 -9.75 -30.85
N ASN A 522 3.97 -9.81 -31.97
CA ASN A 522 3.64 -8.65 -32.79
C ASN A 522 2.42 -7.95 -32.17
N VAL A 523 2.69 -6.92 -31.37
CA VAL A 523 1.68 -6.32 -30.49
C VAL A 523 0.56 -5.66 -31.29
N ALA A 524 0.88 -5.03 -32.43
CA ALA A 524 -0.11 -4.41 -33.31
C ALA A 524 -1.04 -5.45 -33.94
N GLU A 525 -0.49 -6.55 -34.44
CA GLU A 525 -1.26 -7.65 -35.04
C GLU A 525 -2.13 -8.35 -33.99
N LEU A 526 -1.58 -8.73 -32.84
CA LEU A 526 -2.34 -9.34 -31.75
C LEU A 526 -3.50 -8.46 -31.29
N TYR A 527 -3.29 -7.15 -31.22
CA TYR A 527 -4.35 -6.20 -30.88
C TYR A 527 -5.44 -6.14 -31.97
N ASP A 528 -5.03 -5.98 -33.24
CA ASP A 528 -5.96 -5.91 -34.37
C ASP A 528 -6.80 -7.19 -34.51
N ASP A 529 -6.17 -8.36 -34.33
CA ASP A 529 -6.80 -9.67 -34.43
C ASP A 529 -7.77 -9.92 -33.27
N ALA A 530 -7.37 -9.61 -32.04
CA ALA A 530 -8.25 -9.74 -30.87
C ALA A 530 -9.48 -8.81 -30.98
N ILE A 531 -9.30 -7.60 -31.50
CA ILE A 531 -10.41 -6.67 -31.75
C ILE A 531 -11.24 -7.07 -32.98
N GLY A 532 -10.69 -7.89 -33.88
CA GLY A 532 -11.31 -8.30 -35.13
C GLY A 532 -11.35 -7.18 -36.18
N LYS A 533 -10.43 -6.23 -36.11
CA LYS A 533 -10.40 -5.05 -36.98
C LYS A 533 -8.96 -4.68 -37.36
N PRO A 534 -8.53 -5.03 -38.60
CA PRO A 534 -7.22 -4.62 -39.10
C PRO A 534 -7.03 -3.09 -39.08
N GLY A 535 -5.85 -2.65 -38.63
CA GLY A 535 -5.48 -1.25 -38.45
C GLY A 535 -6.18 -0.54 -37.29
N ALA A 536 -6.68 -1.28 -36.28
CA ALA A 536 -7.22 -0.70 -35.06
C ALA A 536 -6.11 -0.14 -34.16
N TYR A 537 -4.99 -0.86 -34.03
CA TYR A 537 -3.82 -0.46 -33.24
C TYR A 537 -3.30 0.92 -33.68
N ALA A 538 -3.10 1.12 -34.98
CA ALA A 538 -2.59 2.38 -35.54
C ALA A 538 -3.47 3.60 -35.23
N LYS A 539 -4.72 3.40 -34.82
CA LYS A 539 -5.67 4.48 -34.45
C LYS A 539 -5.66 4.82 -32.97
N LEU A 540 -4.95 4.05 -32.14
CA LEU A 540 -4.89 4.27 -30.70
C LEU A 540 -4.00 5.43 -30.29
N GLY A 541 -3.09 5.88 -31.17
CA GLY A 541 -2.14 6.95 -30.84
C GLY A 541 -1.16 6.56 -29.73
N VAL A 542 -0.76 5.29 -29.67
CA VAL A 542 0.21 4.80 -28.66
C VAL A 542 1.57 5.43 -28.91
N ASN A 543 2.09 6.15 -27.91
CA ASN A 543 3.38 6.84 -27.99
C ASN A 543 4.45 6.24 -27.08
N ARG A 544 4.07 5.44 -26.08
CA ARG A 544 4.97 4.85 -25.10
C ARG A 544 4.40 3.55 -24.55
N PHE A 545 5.29 2.73 -24.01
CA PHE A 545 4.96 1.49 -23.34
C PHE A 545 5.66 1.42 -21.99
N VAL A 546 4.95 0.92 -20.98
CA VAL A 546 5.61 0.30 -19.82
C VAL A 546 5.74 -1.17 -20.13
N LEU A 547 6.97 -1.66 -20.18
CA LEU A 547 7.29 -3.08 -20.31
C LEU A 547 7.77 -3.60 -18.96
N SER A 548 7.08 -4.60 -18.42
CA SER A 548 7.47 -5.28 -17.19
C SER A 548 7.69 -6.77 -17.42
N CYS A 549 8.61 -7.34 -16.65
CA CYS A 549 8.77 -8.78 -16.49
C CYS A 549 8.85 -9.12 -15.01
N GLY A 550 8.01 -10.04 -14.55
CA GLY A 550 7.80 -10.22 -13.12
C GLY A 550 7.27 -11.59 -12.73
N THR A 551 7.21 -11.82 -11.42
CA THR A 551 6.57 -12.98 -10.82
C THR A 551 5.57 -12.55 -9.76
N TRP A 552 4.57 -13.39 -9.51
CA TRP A 552 3.66 -13.24 -8.38
C TRP A 552 3.44 -14.58 -7.71
N SER A 553 3.12 -14.56 -6.43
CA SER A 553 2.81 -15.78 -5.68
C SER A 553 1.73 -15.48 -4.66
N VAL A 554 0.79 -16.42 -4.52
CA VAL A 554 -0.24 -16.41 -3.49
C VAL A 554 0.38 -16.84 -2.17
N LYS A 555 -0.20 -16.41 -1.05
CA LYS A 555 0.23 -16.78 0.30
C LYS A 555 0.09 -18.27 0.60
N ASP A 556 0.60 -18.67 1.77
CA ASP A 556 0.47 -20.02 2.33
C ASP A 556 1.05 -21.12 1.42
N VAL A 557 2.09 -20.78 0.64
CA VAL A 557 2.85 -21.72 -0.21
C VAL A 557 4.22 -22.00 0.38
N GLU A 558 4.76 -23.20 0.14
CA GLU A 558 6.15 -23.53 0.51
C GLU A 558 7.14 -23.14 -0.60
N LEU A 559 6.66 -23.09 -1.85
CA LEU A 559 7.46 -22.75 -3.02
C LEU A 559 6.85 -21.57 -3.77
N GLY A 560 7.53 -20.43 -3.69
CA GLY A 560 7.19 -19.20 -4.42
C GLY A 560 7.47 -19.28 -5.93
N SER A 561 7.36 -18.13 -6.59
CA SER A 561 7.51 -18.02 -8.05
C SER A 561 8.84 -17.37 -8.43
N GLY A 562 9.73 -18.17 -9.03
CA GLY A 562 11.04 -17.75 -9.52
C GLY A 562 11.22 -17.94 -11.03
N ALA A 563 11.64 -16.89 -11.73
CA ALA A 563 11.88 -16.94 -13.17
C ALA A 563 13.12 -16.15 -13.60
N TYR A 564 13.84 -16.72 -14.56
CA TYR A 564 14.90 -16.05 -15.30
C TYR A 564 14.32 -15.42 -16.55
N PHE A 565 14.76 -14.21 -16.90
CA PHE A 565 14.40 -13.48 -18.11
C PHE A 565 15.65 -13.08 -18.88
N ASP A 566 15.59 -13.14 -20.20
CA ASP A 566 16.75 -12.90 -21.05
C ASP A 566 16.38 -12.48 -22.48
N GLY A 567 17.32 -11.82 -23.15
CA GLY A 567 17.20 -11.47 -24.57
C GLY A 567 15.98 -10.61 -24.89
N ILE A 568 15.54 -9.79 -23.94
CA ILE A 568 14.35 -8.96 -24.10
C ILE A 568 14.64 -7.89 -25.14
N SER A 569 13.77 -7.77 -26.15
CA SER A 569 13.83 -6.71 -27.14
C SER A 569 12.42 -6.23 -27.46
N PHE A 570 12.26 -4.92 -27.60
CA PHE A 570 11.01 -4.31 -28.04
C PHE A 570 11.34 -3.26 -29.10
N LYS A 571 11.08 -3.59 -30.36
CA LYS A 571 11.52 -2.81 -31.54
C LYS A 571 10.47 -2.86 -32.64
N ASP A 572 10.49 -1.89 -33.55
CA ASP A 572 9.69 -1.96 -34.76
C ASP A 572 10.20 -3.08 -35.67
N GLY A 573 9.27 -3.73 -36.36
CA GLY A 573 9.58 -4.92 -37.15
C GLY A 573 8.68 -5.10 -38.35
N SER A 574 8.74 -6.30 -38.93
CA SER A 574 7.87 -6.66 -40.03
C SER A 574 6.43 -6.78 -39.55
N LYS A 575 5.51 -6.17 -40.28
CA LYS A 575 4.06 -6.31 -40.07
C LYS A 575 3.59 -7.78 -40.08
N ASN A 576 4.29 -8.67 -40.78
CA ASN A 576 3.96 -10.09 -40.90
C ASN A 576 4.83 -10.97 -39.98
N MET A 577 5.44 -10.40 -38.95
CA MET A 577 6.19 -11.19 -37.96
C MET A 577 5.20 -12.04 -37.18
N PRO A 578 5.31 -13.39 -37.20
CA PRO A 578 4.38 -14.23 -36.48
C PRO A 578 4.48 -13.98 -34.97
N SER A 579 3.32 -13.99 -34.30
CA SER A 579 3.23 -14.02 -32.85
C SER A 579 3.22 -15.47 -32.37
N GLU A 580 4.25 -15.90 -31.66
CA GLU A 580 4.46 -17.30 -31.29
C GLU A 580 5.18 -17.45 -29.93
N ILE A 581 4.97 -18.61 -29.32
CA ILE A 581 5.66 -19.09 -28.12
C ILE A 581 6.17 -20.50 -28.39
N ASP A 582 7.49 -20.69 -28.35
CA ASP A 582 8.16 -21.94 -28.73
C ASP A 582 7.79 -22.48 -30.13
N GLY A 583 7.52 -21.56 -31.07
CA GLY A 583 7.08 -21.88 -32.43
C GLY A 583 5.59 -22.20 -32.57
N GLU A 584 4.83 -22.20 -31.47
CA GLU A 584 3.37 -22.34 -31.50
C GLU A 584 2.70 -20.95 -31.56
N PRO A 585 1.72 -20.73 -32.45
CA PRO A 585 1.07 -19.42 -32.58
C PRO A 585 0.35 -18.96 -31.30
N LEU A 586 0.54 -17.69 -30.94
CA LEU A 586 -0.28 -17.01 -29.93
C LEU A 586 -1.66 -16.73 -30.51
N LYS A 587 -2.67 -17.44 -30.02
CA LYS A 587 -4.05 -17.35 -30.54
C LYS A 587 -4.81 -16.21 -29.89
N THR A 588 -5.60 -15.49 -30.70
CA THR A 588 -6.56 -14.50 -30.25
C THR A 588 -7.99 -15.04 -30.43
N ASP A 589 -8.78 -15.03 -29.37
CA ASP A 589 -10.19 -15.38 -29.39
C ASP A 589 -10.96 -14.62 -28.28
N GLU A 590 -12.21 -15.00 -28.00
CA GLU A 590 -13.00 -14.34 -26.95
C GLU A 590 -12.39 -14.47 -25.54
N THR A 591 -11.57 -15.50 -25.31
CA THR A 591 -10.88 -15.72 -24.03
C THR A 591 -9.71 -14.77 -23.83
N THR A 592 -9.20 -14.15 -24.90
CA THR A 592 -8.14 -13.13 -24.82
C THR A 592 -8.55 -11.95 -23.93
N PHE A 593 -9.84 -11.65 -23.81
CA PHE A 593 -10.33 -10.56 -22.94
C PHE A 593 -10.76 -11.04 -21.55
N GLN A 594 -10.45 -12.28 -21.19
CA GLN A 594 -10.90 -12.90 -19.95
C GLN A 594 -9.72 -13.20 -19.03
N THR A 595 -9.91 -12.91 -17.74
CA THR A 595 -9.01 -13.30 -16.68
C THR A 595 -9.80 -13.45 -15.39
N VAL A 596 -9.27 -14.22 -14.44
CA VAL A 596 -9.90 -14.46 -13.13
C VAL A 596 -9.16 -13.80 -11.97
N PHE A 597 -8.17 -12.95 -12.24
CA PHE A 597 -7.52 -12.14 -11.20
C PHE A 597 -8.56 -11.37 -10.35
N GLY A 598 -8.38 -11.44 -9.02
CA GLY A 598 -9.25 -10.82 -8.02
C GLY A 598 -10.63 -11.48 -7.83
N GLN A 599 -10.93 -12.57 -8.54
CA GLN A 599 -12.27 -13.17 -8.51
C GLN A 599 -12.62 -13.79 -7.16
N TRP A 600 -11.65 -14.38 -6.45
CA TRP A 600 -11.90 -14.96 -5.13
C TRP A 600 -12.48 -13.95 -4.13
N LEU A 601 -11.93 -12.74 -4.10
CA LEU A 601 -12.41 -11.73 -3.18
C LEU A 601 -13.80 -11.24 -3.58
N ASP A 602 -14.05 -11.06 -4.87
CA ASP A 602 -15.37 -10.73 -5.39
C ASP A 602 -16.42 -11.80 -5.03
N ASP A 603 -16.08 -13.08 -5.14
CA ASP A 603 -16.97 -14.16 -4.75
C ASP A 603 -17.20 -14.18 -3.23
N THR A 604 -16.15 -13.97 -2.43
CA THR A 604 -16.25 -13.91 -0.96
C THR A 604 -17.15 -12.76 -0.50
N VAL A 605 -16.90 -11.54 -1.00
CA VAL A 605 -17.67 -10.33 -0.64
C VAL A 605 -19.15 -10.48 -1.02
N ASN A 606 -19.41 -11.07 -2.19
CA ASN A 606 -20.77 -11.30 -2.68
C ASN A 606 -21.40 -12.62 -2.20
N LYS A 607 -20.74 -13.34 -1.27
CA LYS A 607 -21.22 -14.63 -0.71
C LYS A 607 -21.51 -15.69 -1.79
N ARG A 608 -20.74 -15.71 -2.86
CA ARG A 608 -20.78 -16.73 -3.93
C ARG A 608 -19.93 -17.95 -3.55
N PRO A 609 -20.20 -19.13 -4.14
CA PRO A 609 -19.38 -20.32 -3.91
C PRO A 609 -17.92 -20.10 -4.30
N VAL A 610 -17.01 -20.38 -3.38
CA VAL A 610 -15.56 -20.25 -3.60
C VAL A 610 -15.00 -21.54 -4.22
N ARG A 611 -14.15 -21.42 -5.24
CA ARG A 611 -13.44 -22.55 -5.86
C ARG A 611 -12.46 -23.19 -4.85
N PRO A 612 -12.34 -24.52 -4.76
CA PRO A 612 -11.30 -25.16 -3.95
C PRO A 612 -9.92 -25.01 -4.58
N ILE A 613 -8.86 -25.09 -3.77
CA ILE A 613 -7.44 -24.96 -4.17
C ILE A 613 -6.92 -26.21 -4.92
N GLU A 614 -7.69 -27.30 -5.01
CA GLU A 614 -7.27 -28.62 -5.51
C GLU A 614 -6.58 -28.65 -6.90
#